data_AF-A0A271M6K9-F1
#
_entry.id   AF-A0A271M6K9-F1
#
_cell.length_a   1.000
_cell.length_b   1.000
_cell.length_c   1.000
_cell.angle_alpha   90.00
_cell.angle_beta   90.00
_cell.angle_gamma   90.00
#
_symmetry.space_group_name_H-M   'P 1'
#
loop_
_entity.id
_entity.type
_entity.pdbx_description
1 polymer ?
#
loop_
_entity_poly.entity_id
_entity_poly.type
_entity_poly.pdbx_seq_one_letter_code
_entity_poly.pdbx_strand_id
1 'polypeptide(L)'
;MPIIALENIRHSGQEFKPGDFLELTKEQEARLVKLKSAEYAPVFQQSKVEEPVLYEYDTEDYEDLKKELDAAFNRDPLASEARAAGVQFDSNAKKEEIIHAVITQGKAEQLLGEE
;
A
#
# COMPACT_ATOMS: atom_id res chain seq x y z
N MET A 1 -16.48 13.45 6.51
CA MET A 1 -16.27 12.79 5.21
C MET A 1 -15.83 13.90 4.30
N PRO A 2 -14.60 13.89 3.76
CA PRO A 2 -14.08 15.05 3.07
C PRO A 2 -15.06 15.50 1.99
N ILE A 3 -15.29 16.81 1.93
CA ILE A 3 -16.13 17.43 0.91
C ILE A 3 -15.22 18.08 -0.13
N ILE A 4 -15.64 18.11 -1.39
CA ILE A 4 -14.99 18.87 -2.46
C ILE A 4 -15.72 20.21 -2.59
N ALA A 5 -14.96 21.30 -2.65
CA ALA A 5 -15.52 22.61 -3.01
C ALA A 5 -15.95 22.64 -4.47
N LEU A 6 -17.13 23.19 -4.75
CA LEU A 6 -17.64 23.42 -6.12
C LEU A 6 -17.47 24.88 -6.54
N GLU A 7 -17.29 25.77 -5.57
CA GLU A 7 -17.08 27.21 -5.76
C GLU A 7 -15.94 27.71 -4.85
N ASN A 8 -15.59 28.99 -4.96
CA ASN A 8 -14.61 29.58 -4.05
C ASN A 8 -15.23 29.71 -2.64
N ILE A 9 -14.75 28.90 -1.70
CA ILE A 9 -15.23 28.92 -0.31
C ILE A 9 -14.20 29.64 0.54
N ARG A 10 -14.63 30.64 1.31
CA ARG A 10 -13.81 31.25 2.36
C ARG A 10 -14.25 30.75 3.72
N HIS A 11 -13.40 29.97 4.38
CA HIS A 11 -13.71 29.39 5.67
C HIS A 11 -12.51 29.44 6.60
N SER A 12 -12.69 29.91 7.84
CA SER A 12 -11.63 30.01 8.86
C SER A 12 -10.36 30.75 8.40
N GLY A 13 -10.52 31.77 7.55
CA GLY A 13 -9.40 32.56 7.02
C GLY A 13 -8.65 31.89 5.86
N GLN A 14 -9.00 30.67 5.48
CA GLN A 14 -8.51 29.98 4.30
C GLN A 14 -9.50 30.15 3.14
N GLU A 15 -8.96 30.32 1.93
CA GLU A 15 -9.72 30.32 0.69
C GLU A 15 -9.47 29.00 -0.04
N PHE A 16 -10.56 28.31 -0.33
CA PHE A 16 -10.59 27.03 -1.04
C PHE A 16 -11.17 27.27 -2.43
N LYS A 17 -10.56 26.67 -3.44
CA LYS A 17 -10.99 26.77 -4.84
C LYS A 17 -11.87 25.58 -5.22
N PRO A 18 -12.66 25.68 -6.30
CA PRO A 18 -13.35 24.54 -6.87
C PRO A 18 -12.39 23.37 -7.10
N GLY A 19 -12.74 22.20 -6.57
CA GLY A 19 -11.94 20.97 -6.60
C GLY A 19 -11.06 20.74 -5.37
N ASP A 20 -10.88 21.72 -4.48
CA ASP A 20 -10.16 21.50 -3.23
C ASP A 20 -10.96 20.60 -2.28
N PHE A 21 -10.23 19.73 -1.57
CA PHE A 21 -10.80 18.87 -0.51
C PHE A 21 -10.77 19.62 0.82
N LEU A 22 -11.90 19.61 1.52
CA LEU A 22 -12.05 20.20 2.84
C LEU A 22 -12.43 19.12 3.85
N GLU A 23 -11.66 19.05 4.93
CA GLU A 23 -12.05 18.34 6.15
C GLU A 23 -12.55 19.35 7.18
N LEU A 24 -13.87 19.33 7.40
CA LEU A 24 -14.56 20.24 8.31
C LEU A 24 -15.39 19.44 9.31
N THR A 25 -15.98 20.11 10.30
CA THR A 25 -16.90 19.44 11.22
C THR A 25 -18.19 19.05 10.49
N LYS A 26 -18.88 18.00 10.97
CA LYS A 26 -20.14 17.49 10.37
C LYS A 26 -21.19 18.57 10.13
N GLU A 27 -21.27 19.56 11.03
CA GLU A 27 -22.21 20.68 10.91
C GLU A 27 -21.82 21.65 9.79
N GLN A 28 -20.52 21.90 9.60
CA GLN A 28 -19.99 22.74 8.54
C GLN A 28 -20.10 22.05 7.18
N GLU A 29 -19.76 20.76 7.12
CA GLU A 29 -19.93 19.91 5.93
C GLU A 29 -21.39 19.93 5.46
N ALA A 30 -22.33 19.64 6.36
CA ALA A 30 -23.76 19.63 6.06
C ALA A 30 -24.27 21.00 5.57
N ARG A 31 -23.75 22.10 6.13
CA ARG A 31 -24.11 23.46 5.69
C ARG A 31 -23.63 23.72 4.27
N LEU A 32 -22.37 23.41 3.94
CA LEU A 32 -21.79 23.67 2.62
C LEU A 32 -22.40 22.77 1.53
N VAL A 33 -22.70 21.51 1.86
CA VAL A 33 -23.40 20.60 0.96
C VAL A 33 -24.85 21.05 0.74
N LYS A 34 -25.55 21.49 1.79
CA LYS A 34 -26.91 22.03 1.67
C LYS A 34 -26.97 23.29 0.81
N LEU A 35 -25.94 24.13 0.87
CA LEU A 35 -25.79 25.33 0.06
C LEU A 35 -25.35 25.02 -1.38
N LYS A 36 -25.04 23.76 -1.70
CA LYS A 36 -24.48 23.31 -2.98
C LYS A 36 -23.14 23.97 -3.34
N SER A 37 -22.45 24.52 -2.35
CA SER A 37 -21.10 25.06 -2.50
C SER A 37 -20.02 23.99 -2.40
N ALA A 38 -20.38 22.82 -1.85
CA ALA A 38 -19.52 21.66 -1.78
C ALA A 38 -20.33 20.37 -2.00
N GLU A 39 -19.66 19.29 -2.35
CA GLU A 39 -20.26 17.95 -2.46
C GLU A 39 -19.46 16.94 -1.64
N TYR A 40 -20.12 15.91 -1.10
CA TYR A 40 -19.39 14.81 -0.47
C TYR A 40 -18.51 14.14 -1.50
N ALA A 41 -17.20 14.19 -1.30
CA ALA A 41 -16.29 13.48 -2.19
C ALA A 41 -16.61 11.99 -2.08
N PRO A 42 -16.74 11.26 -3.21
CA PRO A 42 -16.74 9.82 -3.14
C PRO A 42 -15.43 9.43 -2.48
N VAL A 43 -15.53 8.87 -1.28
CA VAL A 43 -14.39 8.24 -0.63
C VAL A 43 -14.08 7.06 -1.53
N PHE A 44 -13.20 7.26 -2.52
CA PHE A 44 -12.38 6.17 -2.98
C PHE A 44 -11.71 5.72 -1.68
N GLN A 45 -12.19 4.61 -1.13
CA GLN A 45 -11.34 3.78 -0.30
C GLN A 45 -10.12 3.59 -1.18
N GLN A 46 -9.09 4.41 -0.93
CA GLN A 46 -7.75 3.96 -1.16
C GLN A 46 -7.72 2.68 -0.34
N SER A 47 -7.94 1.55 -1.03
CA SER A 47 -7.44 0.27 -0.57
C SER A 47 -6.04 0.61 -0.15
N LYS A 48 -5.86 0.70 1.17
CA LYS A 48 -4.59 1.02 1.79
C LYS A 48 -3.65 0.05 1.11
N VAL A 49 -2.78 0.57 0.24
CA VAL A 49 -1.67 -0.23 -0.26
C VAL A 49 -0.92 -0.44 1.04
N GLU A 50 -1.13 -1.60 1.67
CA GLU A 50 -0.36 -2.00 2.83
C GLU A 50 1.08 -1.90 2.34
N GLU A 51 1.78 -0.87 2.80
CA GLU A 51 3.22 -0.79 2.64
C GLU A 51 3.75 -2.13 3.17
N PRO A 52 4.53 -2.87 2.37
CA PRO A 52 5.03 -4.16 2.80
C PRO A 52 5.77 -3.95 4.12
N VAL A 53 5.28 -4.58 5.18
CA VAL A 53 5.97 -4.61 6.47
C VAL A 53 7.28 -5.35 6.22
N LEU A 54 8.39 -4.61 6.16
CA LEU A 54 9.72 -5.19 6.06
C LEU A 54 10.07 -5.76 7.43
N TYR A 55 10.16 -7.08 7.51
CA TYR A 55 10.61 -7.78 8.71
C TYR A 55 12.14 -7.67 8.80
N GLU A 56 12.63 -7.25 9.96
CA GLU A 56 14.05 -7.32 10.28
C GLU A 56 14.39 -8.77 10.65
N TYR A 57 15.10 -9.45 9.75
CA TYR A 57 15.65 -10.79 10.01
C TYR A 57 17.02 -10.67 10.65
N ASP A 58 17.33 -11.55 11.60
CA ASP A 58 18.72 -11.72 12.02
C ASP A 58 19.54 -12.26 10.84
N THR A 59 20.81 -11.86 10.79
CA THR A 59 21.68 -12.13 9.63
C THR A 59 21.86 -13.62 9.36
N GLU A 60 21.81 -14.45 10.42
CA GLU A 60 21.94 -15.90 10.33
C GLU A 60 20.69 -16.53 9.68
N ASP A 61 19.49 -16.21 10.19
CA ASP A 61 18.22 -16.67 9.63
C ASP A 61 18.03 -16.26 8.16
N TYR A 62 18.47 -15.05 7.80
CA TYR A 62 18.43 -14.59 6.42
C TYR A 62 19.30 -15.45 5.49
N GLU A 63 20.52 -15.81 5.91
CA GLU A 63 21.44 -16.60 5.09
C GLU A 63 20.95 -18.03 4.89
N ASP A 64 20.35 -18.64 5.92
CA ASP A 64 19.76 -19.98 5.85
C ASP A 64 18.54 -19.99 4.92
N LEU A 65 17.55 -19.10 5.14
CA LEU A 65 16.38 -18.97 4.27
C LEU A 65 16.76 -18.66 2.82
N LYS A 66 17.80 -17.84 2.61
CA LYS A 66 18.32 -17.54 1.28
C LYS A 66 18.89 -18.78 0.60
N LYS A 67 19.65 -19.62 1.31
CA LYS A 67 20.20 -20.86 0.75
C LYS A 67 19.10 -21.85 0.43
N GLU A 68 18.10 -21.98 1.29
CA GLU A 68 16.99 -22.90 1.09
C GLU A 68 16.13 -22.51 -0.10
N LEU A 69 15.74 -21.23 -0.21
CA LEU A 69 15.00 -20.73 -1.36
C LEU A 69 15.81 -20.82 -2.66
N ASP A 70 17.12 -20.57 -2.59
CA ASP A 70 18.00 -20.71 -3.74
C ASP A 70 18.14 -22.16 -4.21
N ALA A 71 18.19 -23.12 -3.28
CA ALA A 71 18.28 -24.55 -3.58
C ALA A 71 16.94 -25.15 -4.03
N ALA A 72 15.83 -24.71 -3.44
CA ALA A 72 14.50 -25.25 -3.70
C ALA A 72 13.90 -24.75 -5.02
N PHE A 73 14.17 -23.50 -5.40
CA PHE A 73 13.53 -22.87 -6.56
C PHE A 73 14.53 -22.32 -7.59
N ASN A 74 14.18 -22.44 -8.86
CA ASN A 74 14.80 -21.66 -9.94
C ASN A 74 14.14 -20.27 -10.04
N ARG A 75 14.78 -19.32 -10.74
CA ARG A 75 14.30 -17.92 -10.87
C ARG A 75 12.82 -17.81 -11.25
N ASP A 76 12.43 -18.41 -12.37
CA ASP A 76 11.07 -18.30 -12.92
C ASP A 76 9.99 -18.93 -12.03
N PRO A 77 10.14 -20.16 -11.50
CA PRO A 77 9.17 -20.71 -10.56
C PRO A 77 9.12 -19.92 -9.25
N LEU A 78 10.26 -19.44 -8.73
CA LEU A 78 10.28 -18.58 -7.55
C LEU A 78 9.49 -17.28 -7.77
N ALA A 79 9.67 -16.64 -8.92
CA ALA A 79 8.94 -15.42 -9.28
C ALA A 79 7.42 -15.66 -9.33
N SER A 80 7.01 -16.80 -9.88
CA SER A 80 5.59 -17.16 -9.98
C SER A 80 4.97 -17.37 -8.59
N GLU A 81 5.63 -18.17 -7.76
CA GLU A 81 5.16 -18.50 -6.41
C GLU A 81 5.19 -17.25 -5.49
N ALA A 82 6.25 -16.44 -5.58
CA ALA A 82 6.37 -15.20 -4.82
C ALA A 82 5.24 -14.22 -5.17
N ARG A 83 4.87 -14.09 -6.45
CA ARG A 83 3.72 -13.27 -6.85
C ARG A 83 2.39 -13.84 -6.36
N ALA A 84 2.24 -15.17 -6.41
CA ALA A 84 1.05 -15.84 -5.86
C ALA A 84 0.93 -15.60 -4.33
N ALA A 85 2.05 -15.54 -3.63
CA ALA A 85 2.15 -15.20 -2.22
C ALA A 85 1.97 -13.69 -1.91
N GLY A 86 1.79 -12.85 -2.93
CA GLY A 86 1.61 -11.41 -2.80
C GLY A 86 2.90 -10.61 -2.61
N VAL A 87 4.07 -11.22 -2.85
CA VAL A 87 5.36 -10.54 -2.76
C VAL A 87 5.50 -9.54 -3.91
N GLN A 88 5.84 -8.30 -3.57
CA GLN A 88 6.09 -7.24 -4.53
C GLN A 88 7.58 -7.15 -4.87
N PHE A 89 7.91 -7.24 -6.15
CA PHE A 89 9.27 -7.07 -6.67
C PHE A 89 9.22 -6.63 -8.14
N ASP A 90 10.33 -6.05 -8.62
CA ASP A 90 10.45 -5.59 -10.00
C ASP A 90 10.27 -6.71 -11.03
N SER A 91 9.62 -6.42 -12.16
CA SER A 91 9.39 -7.44 -13.19
C SER A 91 10.69 -7.99 -13.81
N ASN A 92 11.77 -7.22 -13.73
CA ASN A 92 13.11 -7.59 -14.19
C ASN A 92 14.05 -8.03 -13.06
N ALA A 93 13.53 -8.24 -11.84
CA ALA A 93 14.33 -8.63 -10.69
C ALA A 93 15.09 -9.94 -10.97
N LYS A 94 16.33 -9.98 -10.49
CA LYS A 94 17.14 -11.20 -10.48
C LYS A 94 16.64 -12.16 -9.42
N LYS A 95 17.04 -13.44 -9.53
CA LYS A 95 16.69 -14.47 -8.54
C LYS A 95 16.99 -14.02 -7.11
N GLU A 96 18.18 -13.48 -6.89
CA GLU A 96 18.63 -12.99 -5.59
C GLU A 96 17.75 -11.86 -5.04
N GLU A 97 17.29 -10.95 -5.90
CA GLU A 97 16.41 -9.85 -5.52
C GLU A 97 15.00 -10.36 -5.17
N ILE A 98 14.53 -11.39 -5.87
CA ILE A 98 13.26 -12.05 -5.56
C ILE A 98 13.36 -12.76 -4.20
N ILE A 99 14.46 -13.48 -3.94
CA ILE A 99 14.70 -14.14 -2.65
C ILE A 99 14.73 -13.10 -1.52
N HIS A 100 15.46 -12.00 -1.72
CA HIS A 100 15.51 -10.92 -0.73
C HIS A 100 14.11 -10.33 -0.48
N ALA A 101 13.32 -10.08 -1.53
CA ALA A 101 11.94 -9.58 -1.40
C ALA A 101 11.03 -10.57 -0.67
N VAL A 102 11.17 -11.86 -0.94
CA VAL A 102 10.43 -12.95 -0.29
C VAL A 102 10.73 -12.99 1.21
N ILE A 103 12.02 -12.96 1.57
CA ILE A 103 12.45 -13.02 2.97
C ILE A 103 11.99 -11.75 3.68
N THR A 104 12.36 -10.56 3.18
CA THR A 104 12.00 -9.29 3.83
C THR A 104 10.50 -9.06 3.99
N GLN A 105 9.66 -9.61 3.11
CA GLN A 105 8.19 -9.53 3.21
C GLN A 105 7.56 -10.65 4.06
N GLY A 106 8.37 -11.48 4.73
CA GLY A 106 7.89 -12.52 5.62
C GLY A 106 7.21 -13.69 4.92
N LYS A 107 7.55 -13.95 3.64
CA LYS A 107 6.92 -15.00 2.81
C LYS A 107 7.81 -16.21 2.57
N ALA A 108 9.04 -16.20 3.08
CA ALA A 108 9.99 -17.29 2.91
C ALA A 108 9.45 -18.63 3.46
N GLU A 109 8.97 -18.65 4.70
CA GLU A 109 8.40 -19.85 5.34
C GLU A 109 7.18 -20.37 4.55
N GLN A 110 6.32 -19.47 4.08
CA GLN A 110 5.16 -19.80 3.25
C GLN A 110 5.53 -20.47 1.91
N LEU A 111 6.71 -20.14 1.37
CA LEU A 111 7.24 -20.70 0.12
C LEU A 111 8.00 -22.02 0.33
N LEU A 112 8.67 -22.16 1.47
CA LEU A 112 9.41 -23.37 1.83
C LEU A 112 8.48 -24.47 2.39
N GLY A 113 7.25 -24.13 2.76
CA GLY A 113 6.23 -25.09 3.18
C GLY A 113 6.44 -25.62 4.59
N GLU A 114 7.11 -24.85 5.45
CA GLU A 114 7.21 -25.16 6.87
C GLU A 114 5.92 -24.70 7.57
N GLU A 115 4.99 -25.65 7.77
CA GLU A 115 3.82 -25.52 8.67
C GLU A 115 4.18 -25.86 10.12
#